data_AF-A0A7L2PZT2-F1
#
_entry.id   AF-A0A7L2PZT2-F1
#
_cell.length_a   1.000
_cell.length_b   1.000
_cell.length_c   1.000
_cell.angle_alpha   90.00
_cell.angle_beta   90.00
_cell.angle_gamma   90.00
#
_symmetry.space_group_name_H-M   'P 1'
#
loop_
_entity.id
_entity.type
_entity.pdbx_description
1 polymer ?
#
loop_
_entity_poly.entity_id
_entity_poly.type
_entity_poly.pdbx_seq_one_letter_code
_entity_poly.pdbx_strand_id
1 'polypeptide(L)'
;ADYWKSQPKKFCDYCKCWIADNRPSIEFHERGKNHKENVAKRISEIKKKSLEKAKEEENMSKEFAAMEEAAMKAYQEDMKRLGIKPDDVGSSSTQSKTQSNTVETKAKKEKKEKKEKKEKKKKTPQDASMPSKIETKEWVQGLSPEGYTYYYNTKTGESQWEKPKGFQGNSQNSQTGAEWVEGVTEDGHTYYYNTQTG
;
A
#
# COMPACT_ATOMS: atom_id res chain seq x y z
N ALA A 1 -19.06 50.16 -7.90
CA ALA A 1 -19.84 48.92 -7.79
C ALA A 1 -19.27 48.13 -6.63
N ASP A 2 -20.04 47.95 -5.55
CA ASP A 2 -19.53 47.33 -4.32
C ASP A 2 -19.41 45.82 -4.46
N TYR A 3 -18.20 45.33 -4.20
CA TYR A 3 -17.85 43.92 -4.38
C TYR A 3 -18.09 43.14 -3.08
N TRP A 4 -19.31 42.61 -2.94
CA TRP A 4 -19.71 41.76 -1.83
C TRP A 4 -18.97 40.43 -1.85
N LYS A 5 -17.88 40.33 -1.07
CA LYS A 5 -17.24 39.05 -0.75
C LYS A 5 -18.10 38.29 0.26
N SER A 6 -18.44 37.04 -0.07
CA SER A 6 -19.06 36.12 0.89
C SER A 6 -18.07 35.83 2.03
N GLN A 7 -18.60 35.74 3.26
CA GLN A 7 -17.82 35.27 4.40
C GLN A 7 -17.52 33.76 4.24
N PRO A 8 -16.25 33.33 4.28
CA PRO A 8 -15.91 31.90 4.26
C PRO A 8 -16.47 31.19 5.50
N LYS A 9 -16.68 29.86 5.38
CA LYS A 9 -17.23 29.02 6.45
C LYS A 9 -16.41 27.74 6.62
N LYS A 10 -16.10 27.41 7.87
CA LYS A 10 -15.41 26.18 8.28
C LYS A 10 -16.44 25.14 8.73
N PHE A 11 -16.36 23.91 8.24
CA PHE A 11 -17.13 22.79 8.79
C PHE A 11 -16.44 22.20 10.03
N CYS A 12 -17.23 21.65 10.96
CA CYS A 12 -16.71 20.94 12.13
C CYS A 12 -17.27 19.51 12.21
N ASP A 13 -16.42 18.50 12.03
CA ASP A 13 -16.82 17.09 11.99
C ASP A 13 -17.38 16.57 13.32
N TYR A 14 -16.88 17.10 14.45
CA TYR A 14 -17.32 16.71 15.79
C TYR A 14 -18.71 17.24 16.17
N CYS A 15 -19.13 18.37 15.58
CA CYS A 15 -20.44 18.98 15.84
C CYS A 15 -21.38 18.99 14.62
N LYS A 16 -20.89 18.55 13.46
CA LYS A 16 -21.60 18.50 12.17
C LYS A 16 -22.26 19.83 11.75
N CYS A 17 -21.59 20.95 12.03
CA CYS A 17 -22.11 22.29 11.74
C CYS A 17 -21.11 23.16 10.97
N TRP A 18 -21.64 24.17 10.29
CA TRP A 18 -20.86 25.21 9.62
C TRP A 18 -20.71 26.43 10.51
N ILE A 19 -19.46 26.86 10.71
CA ILE A 19 -19.03 27.98 11.54
C ILE A 19 -18.49 29.07 10.60
N ALA A 20 -18.55 30.34 10.99
CA ALA A 20 -17.86 31.39 10.24
C ALA A 20 -16.34 31.18 10.30
N ASP A 21 -15.64 31.28 9.16
CA ASP A 21 -14.20 31.06 9.08
C ASP A 21 -13.41 32.29 9.55
N ASN A 22 -13.59 32.64 10.83
CA ASN A 22 -12.80 33.63 11.54
C ASN A 22 -12.32 33.05 12.87
N ARG A 23 -11.09 33.39 13.25
CA ARG A 23 -10.39 32.77 14.38
C ARG A 23 -11.17 32.86 15.71
N PRO A 24 -11.82 33.99 16.08
CA PRO A 24 -12.62 34.08 17.30
C PRO A 24 -13.85 33.15 17.31
N SER A 25 -14.59 33.05 16.19
CA SER A 25 -15.77 32.18 16.10
C SER A 25 -15.39 30.70 16.16
N ILE A 26 -14.27 30.33 15.52
CA ILE A 26 -13.69 28.99 15.57
C ILE A 26 -13.23 28.65 16.99
N GLU A 27 -12.44 29.51 17.65
CA GLU A 27 -11.97 29.24 19.02
C GLU A 27 -13.12 29.20 20.03
N PHE A 28 -14.15 30.05 19.90
CA PHE A 28 -15.34 29.97 20.75
C PHE A 28 -16.08 28.63 20.59
N HIS A 29 -16.23 28.16 19.35
CA HIS A 29 -16.83 26.86 19.07
C HIS A 29 -15.98 25.69 19.63
N GLU A 30 -14.68 25.65 19.34
CA GLU A 30 -13.76 24.60 19.79
C GLU A 30 -13.57 24.61 21.32
N ARG A 31 -13.72 25.79 21.96
CA ARG A 31 -13.75 25.93 23.43
C ARG A 31 -15.11 25.56 24.04
N GLY A 32 -16.17 25.41 23.24
CA GLY A 32 -17.53 25.09 23.66
C GLY A 32 -17.65 23.70 24.31
N LYS A 33 -18.58 23.57 25.27
CA LYS A 33 -18.76 22.35 26.07
C LYS A 33 -19.10 21.13 25.20
N ASN A 34 -20.15 21.23 24.39
CA ASN A 34 -20.62 20.14 23.52
C ASN A 34 -19.55 19.69 22.51
N HIS A 35 -18.72 20.63 22.00
CA HIS A 35 -17.61 20.30 21.12
C HIS A 35 -16.56 19.44 21.85
N LYS A 36 -16.10 19.90 23.01
CA LYS A 36 -15.13 19.17 23.86
C LYS A 36 -15.65 17.80 24.28
N GLU A 37 -16.92 17.68 24.63
CA GLU A 37 -17.53 16.42 25.04
C GLU A 37 -17.62 15.43 23.86
N ASN A 38 -18.01 15.90 22.66
CA ASN A 38 -17.98 15.08 21.44
C ASN A 38 -16.56 14.65 21.04
N VAL A 39 -15.57 15.55 21.13
CA VAL A 39 -14.15 15.25 20.89
C VAL A 39 -13.63 14.22 21.90
N ALA A 40 -13.88 14.44 23.20
CA ALA A 40 -13.44 13.52 24.26
C ALA A 40 -14.09 12.13 24.10
N LYS A 41 -15.38 12.07 23.75
CA LYS A 41 -16.08 10.83 23.45
C LYS A 41 -15.50 10.12 22.23
N ARG A 42 -15.19 10.83 21.13
CA ARG A 42 -14.50 10.22 19.98
C ARG A 42 -13.11 9.70 20.35
N ILE A 43 -12.35 10.40 21.19
CA ILE A 43 -11.03 9.96 21.64
C ILE A 43 -11.15 8.71 22.54
N SER A 44 -12.15 8.61 23.41
CA SER A 44 -12.37 7.41 24.23
C SER A 44 -12.91 6.23 23.42
N GLU A 45 -13.80 6.46 22.45
CA GLU A 45 -14.25 5.45 21.47
C GLU A 45 -13.06 4.86 20.68
N ILE A 46 -12.17 5.71 20.15
CA ILE A 46 -10.97 5.27 19.40
C ILE A 46 -10.03 4.46 20.29
N LYS A 47 -9.74 4.94 21.51
CA LYS A 47 -8.89 4.21 22.48
C LYS A 47 -9.50 2.87 22.87
N LYS A 48 -10.80 2.83 23.16
CA LYS A 48 -11.52 1.61 23.50
C LYS A 48 -11.45 0.60 22.35
N LYS A 49 -11.79 1.00 21.12
CA LYS A 49 -11.73 0.14 19.94
C LYS A 49 -10.31 -0.37 19.65
N SER A 50 -9.27 0.42 19.94
CA SER A 50 -7.88 -0.03 19.79
C SER A 50 -7.49 -1.11 20.80
N LEU A 51 -8.02 -1.06 22.03
CA LEU A 51 -7.79 -2.09 23.06
C LEU A 51 -8.63 -3.34 22.80
N GLU A 52 -9.87 -3.18 22.34
CA GLU A 52 -10.73 -4.30 21.92
C GLU A 52 -10.08 -5.05 20.75
N LYS A 53 -9.66 -4.35 19.67
CA LYS A 53 -8.95 -5.01 18.56
C LYS A 53 -7.67 -5.71 19.02
N ALA A 54 -6.86 -5.09 19.89
CA ALA A 54 -5.63 -5.72 20.36
C ALA A 54 -5.89 -7.03 21.13
N LYS A 55 -6.97 -7.07 21.93
CA LYS A 55 -7.41 -8.27 22.65
C LYS A 55 -8.05 -9.32 21.73
N GLU A 56 -8.81 -8.88 20.73
CA GLU A 56 -9.33 -9.75 19.66
C GLU A 56 -8.16 -10.40 18.90
N GLU A 57 -7.14 -9.63 18.53
CA GLU A 57 -5.94 -10.10 17.82
C GLU A 57 -5.10 -11.08 18.68
N GLU A 58 -4.98 -10.82 19.99
CA GLU A 58 -4.39 -11.76 20.96
C GLU A 58 -5.17 -13.08 21.05
N ASN A 59 -6.50 -13.02 21.18
CA ASN A 59 -7.37 -14.21 21.23
C ASN A 59 -7.28 -15.01 19.93
N MET A 60 -7.44 -14.36 18.76
CA MET A 60 -7.36 -15.00 17.45
C MET A 60 -5.99 -15.65 17.21
N SER A 61 -4.90 -14.99 17.61
CA SER A 61 -3.55 -15.56 17.53
C SER A 61 -3.39 -16.79 18.43
N LYS A 62 -3.99 -16.79 19.62
CA LYS A 62 -3.96 -17.92 20.56
C LYS A 62 -4.81 -19.09 20.09
N GLU A 63 -5.97 -18.83 19.50
CA GLU A 63 -6.84 -19.85 18.89
C GLU A 63 -6.16 -20.49 17.66
N PHE A 64 -5.49 -19.69 16.84
CA PHE A 64 -4.70 -20.19 15.71
C PHE A 64 -3.52 -21.07 16.18
N ALA A 65 -2.76 -20.62 17.18
CA ALA A 65 -1.65 -21.41 17.73
C ALA A 65 -2.11 -22.74 18.34
N ALA A 66 -3.26 -22.77 19.01
CA ALA A 66 -3.85 -24.00 19.54
C ALA A 66 -4.32 -24.95 18.42
N MET A 67 -4.81 -24.41 17.29
CA MET A 67 -5.16 -25.19 16.10
C MET A 67 -3.92 -25.78 15.41
N GLU A 68 -2.84 -25.02 15.30
CA GLU A 68 -1.55 -25.48 14.78
C GLU A 68 -0.94 -26.58 15.67
N GLU A 69 -0.94 -26.41 16.99
CA GLU A 69 -0.49 -27.45 17.93
C GLU A 69 -1.32 -28.73 17.78
N ALA A 70 -2.64 -28.63 17.72
CA ALA A 70 -3.53 -29.79 17.55
C ALA A 70 -3.27 -30.54 16.23
N ALA A 71 -3.09 -29.82 15.12
CA ALA A 71 -2.77 -30.41 13.82
C ALA A 71 -1.39 -31.08 13.82
N MET A 72 -0.36 -30.41 14.34
CA MET A 72 0.99 -30.95 14.46
C MET A 72 1.06 -32.17 15.40
N LYS A 73 0.27 -32.17 16.47
CA LYS A 73 0.17 -33.29 17.41
C LYS A 73 -0.53 -34.50 16.78
N ALA A 74 -1.63 -34.30 16.05
CA ALA A 74 -2.29 -35.38 15.31
C ALA A 74 -1.36 -36.00 14.25
N TYR A 75 -0.58 -35.17 13.53
CA TYR A 75 0.44 -35.65 12.60
C TYR A 75 1.56 -36.45 13.29
N GLN A 76 2.07 -35.97 14.43
CA GLN A 76 3.06 -36.70 15.23
C GLN A 76 2.51 -38.03 15.77
N GLU A 77 1.21 -38.09 16.10
CA GLU A 77 0.56 -39.32 16.56
C GLU A 77 0.40 -40.34 15.43
N ASP A 78 0.00 -39.93 14.23
CA ASP A 78 -0.07 -40.85 13.08
C ASP A 78 1.33 -41.32 12.64
N MET A 79 2.33 -40.43 12.57
CA MET A 79 3.73 -40.80 12.34
C MET A 79 4.23 -41.86 13.34
N LYS A 80 3.92 -41.69 14.64
CA LYS A 80 4.23 -42.67 15.69
C LYS A 80 3.46 -43.98 15.51
N ARG A 81 2.17 -43.91 15.18
CA ARG A 81 1.28 -45.06 14.95
C ARG A 81 1.70 -45.90 13.75
N LEU A 82 2.23 -45.26 12.70
CA LEU A 82 2.82 -45.92 11.54
C LEU A 82 4.23 -46.49 11.81
N GLY A 83 4.79 -46.25 13.00
CA GLY A 83 6.13 -46.73 13.38
C GLY A 83 7.28 -45.99 12.69
N ILE A 84 7.00 -44.90 11.99
CA ILE A 84 7.97 -44.17 11.18
C ILE A 84 8.80 -43.26 12.10
N LYS A 85 10.04 -43.65 12.37
CA LYS A 85 10.97 -42.79 13.13
C LYS A 85 11.33 -41.54 12.31
N PRO A 86 11.52 -40.36 12.94
CA PRO A 86 11.91 -39.15 12.21
C PRO A 86 13.30 -39.28 11.54
N ASP A 87 14.15 -40.19 12.02
CA ASP A 87 15.45 -40.55 11.45
C ASP A 87 15.37 -41.54 10.26
N ASP A 88 14.30 -42.32 10.14
CA ASP A 88 14.07 -43.22 8.99
C ASP A 88 13.50 -42.47 7.76
N VAL A 89 12.93 -41.27 7.93
CA VAL A 89 12.51 -40.39 6.82
C VAL A 89 13.71 -39.63 6.22
N GLY A 90 14.74 -40.39 5.88
CA GLY A 90 15.90 -39.94 5.13
C GLY A 90 15.54 -39.62 3.68
N SER A 91 14.96 -38.44 3.44
CA SER A 91 14.92 -37.78 2.13
C SER A 91 14.36 -38.62 0.95
N SER A 92 13.35 -39.46 1.19
CA SER A 92 12.71 -40.28 0.14
C SER A 92 11.22 -39.98 -0.02
N SER A 93 10.91 -38.87 -0.70
CA SER A 93 9.56 -38.56 -1.20
C SER A 93 9.58 -38.47 -2.73
N THR A 94 9.77 -39.62 -3.38
CA THR A 94 9.61 -39.77 -4.84
C THR A 94 8.42 -40.67 -5.16
N GLN A 95 7.23 -40.08 -4.99
CA GLN A 95 6.06 -40.26 -5.84
C GLN A 95 5.55 -41.69 -6.13
N SER A 96 4.49 -42.08 -5.40
CA SER A 96 3.36 -42.77 -6.05
C SER A 96 2.38 -41.72 -6.61
N LYS A 97 2.69 -41.27 -7.84
CA LYS A 97 1.83 -40.57 -8.82
C LYS A 97 0.33 -40.63 -8.48
N THR A 98 -0.32 -39.50 -8.20
CA THR A 98 -0.91 -38.67 -9.27
C THR A 98 -0.17 -37.34 -9.54
N GLN A 99 0.28 -37.20 -10.79
CA GLN A 99 0.32 -35.99 -11.66
C GLN A 99 0.37 -34.59 -10.99
N SER A 100 1.31 -33.68 -11.28
CA SER A 100 2.50 -33.67 -12.17
C SER A 100 3.40 -32.51 -11.74
N ASN A 101 4.74 -32.56 -11.93
CA ASN A 101 5.57 -31.37 -11.69
C ASN A 101 6.93 -31.34 -12.43
N THR A 102 7.12 -30.27 -13.22
CA THR A 102 8.29 -29.37 -13.35
C THR A 102 9.73 -29.92 -13.45
N VAL A 103 10.49 -29.36 -14.41
CA VAL A 103 11.92 -29.67 -14.66
C VAL A 103 12.86 -28.56 -14.15
N GLU A 104 13.64 -28.91 -13.14
CA GLU A 104 15.04 -28.51 -12.84
C GLU A 104 15.60 -27.06 -13.01
N THR A 105 15.93 -26.44 -11.85
CA THR A 105 17.28 -25.85 -11.51
C THR A 105 17.82 -24.60 -12.26
N LYS A 106 18.99 -23.95 -11.99
CA LYS A 106 20.14 -23.95 -11.01
C LYS A 106 20.56 -22.43 -10.85
N ALA A 107 21.29 -21.87 -9.87
CA ALA A 107 21.66 -22.15 -8.47
C ALA A 107 22.49 -20.94 -7.88
N LYS A 108 22.85 -20.93 -6.57
CA LYS A 108 23.68 -19.96 -5.77
C LYS A 108 23.02 -18.59 -5.39
N LYS A 109 23.01 -18.14 -4.11
CA LYS A 109 24.08 -17.69 -3.13
C LYS A 109 24.61 -16.27 -3.42
N GLU A 110 24.88 -15.35 -2.47
CA GLU A 110 25.03 -15.44 -1.00
C GLU A 110 24.96 -14.03 -0.31
N LYS A 111 24.57 -13.95 0.98
CA LYS A 111 24.85 -12.85 1.97
C LYS A 111 24.19 -11.45 1.76
N LYS A 112 24.09 -10.52 2.74
CA LYS A 112 23.97 -10.58 4.24
C LYS A 112 24.03 -9.14 4.86
N GLU A 113 23.17 -8.85 5.85
CA GLU A 113 23.29 -7.74 6.85
C GLU A 113 23.27 -6.27 6.31
N LYS A 114 22.94 -5.18 7.06
CA LYS A 114 22.32 -4.94 8.39
C LYS A 114 22.36 -3.42 8.71
N LYS A 115 21.37 -2.93 9.47
CA LYS A 115 21.33 -1.62 10.17
C LYS A 115 21.39 -0.35 9.29
N GLU A 116 20.99 0.85 9.72
CA GLU A 116 20.10 1.40 10.78
C GLU A 116 20.57 2.87 10.97
N LYS A 117 19.60 3.77 11.21
CA LYS A 117 19.75 5.00 12.01
C LYS A 117 20.34 6.28 11.40
N LYS A 118 19.56 7.34 11.71
CA LYS A 118 19.96 8.69 12.15
C LYS A 118 20.03 9.76 11.04
N GLU A 119 18.99 10.61 10.87
CA GLU A 119 18.62 11.75 11.74
C GLU A 119 19.79 12.78 11.75
N LYS A 120 19.63 14.07 11.42
CA LYS A 120 18.80 15.04 12.15
C LYS A 120 18.93 16.46 11.54
N LYS A 121 17.83 17.25 11.51
CA LYS A 121 17.82 18.76 11.46
C LYS A 121 18.33 19.39 10.11
N LYS A 122 18.00 20.64 9.72
CA LYS A 122 17.24 21.76 10.35
C LYS A 122 16.71 22.77 9.29
N LYS A 123 15.39 23.04 9.31
CA LYS A 123 14.65 24.29 8.94
C LYS A 123 15.00 25.13 7.67
N THR A 124 13.92 25.46 6.95
CA THR A 124 13.58 26.70 6.20
C THR A 124 14.11 28.05 6.78
N PRO A 125 14.05 29.20 6.05
CA PRO A 125 13.36 29.46 4.75
C PRO A 125 14.15 30.29 3.70
N GLN A 126 13.49 30.54 2.55
CA GLN A 126 13.49 31.70 1.61
C GLN A 126 13.56 31.21 0.15
N ASP A 127 12.59 31.44 -0.75
CA ASP A 127 11.88 32.65 -1.23
C ASP A 127 12.46 33.15 -2.57
N ALA A 128 11.57 33.55 -3.48
CA ALA A 128 11.80 34.20 -4.79
C ALA A 128 12.90 33.68 -5.77
N SER A 129 12.41 32.97 -6.80
CA SER A 129 12.73 33.18 -8.25
C SER A 129 13.33 31.99 -9.02
N MET A 130 12.76 31.73 -10.20
CA MET A 130 13.42 30.99 -11.29
C MET A 130 14.58 31.81 -11.87
N PRO A 131 15.58 31.18 -12.53
CA PRO A 131 15.44 30.83 -13.96
C PRO A 131 15.38 29.32 -14.24
N SER A 132 15.02 28.97 -15.48
CA SER A 132 14.78 27.59 -15.94
C SER A 132 15.87 27.09 -16.93
N LYS A 133 15.63 25.89 -17.52
CA LYS A 133 16.20 25.40 -18.81
C LYS A 133 17.42 24.45 -18.80
N ILE A 134 17.63 23.62 -17.77
CA ILE A 134 18.61 22.49 -17.82
C ILE A 134 18.02 21.14 -17.39
N GLU A 135 17.10 21.12 -16.41
CA GLU A 135 16.60 19.93 -15.70
C GLU A 135 15.71 18.96 -16.52
N THR A 136 15.50 19.21 -17.82
CA THR A 136 14.52 18.47 -18.64
C THR A 136 15.02 17.16 -19.23
N LYS A 137 16.33 16.86 -19.16
CA LYS A 137 16.94 15.64 -19.73
C LYS A 137 16.92 14.42 -18.82
N GLU A 138 16.49 14.57 -17.57
CA GLU A 138 16.80 13.61 -16.49
C GLU A 138 15.54 13.02 -15.83
N TRP A 139 14.38 13.38 -16.37
CA TRP A 139 13.09 12.73 -16.12
C TRP A 139 12.90 11.55 -17.06
N VAL A 140 12.33 10.45 -16.57
CA VAL A 140 11.87 9.30 -17.36
C VAL A 140 10.37 9.12 -17.21
N GLN A 141 9.70 8.67 -18.28
CA GLN A 141 8.26 8.39 -18.27
C GLN A 141 8.01 6.91 -17.97
N GLY A 142 7.10 6.62 -17.06
CA GLY A 142 6.64 5.26 -16.72
C GLY A 142 5.11 5.15 -16.75
N LEU A 143 4.61 3.92 -16.64
CA LEU A 143 3.20 3.60 -16.44
C LEU A 143 3.03 2.93 -15.08
N SER A 144 2.01 3.31 -14.32
CA SER A 144 1.63 2.62 -13.09
C SER A 144 0.90 1.30 -13.41
N PRO A 145 0.76 0.37 -12.45
CA PRO A 145 -0.02 -0.88 -12.65
C PRO A 145 -1.47 -0.63 -13.08
N GLU A 146 -2.03 0.53 -12.72
CA GLU A 146 -3.38 0.98 -13.04
C GLU A 146 -3.45 1.78 -14.37
N GLY A 147 -2.36 1.81 -15.15
CA GLY A 147 -2.30 2.43 -16.48
C GLY A 147 -1.99 3.93 -16.51
N TYR A 148 -1.81 4.60 -15.36
CA TYR A 148 -1.53 6.04 -15.33
C TYR A 148 -0.07 6.35 -15.68
N THR A 149 0.13 7.33 -16.56
CA THR A 149 1.48 7.82 -16.87
C THR A 149 2.03 8.67 -15.73
N TYR A 150 3.25 8.35 -15.28
CA TYR A 150 4.00 9.16 -14.32
C TYR A 150 5.39 9.51 -14.86
N TYR A 151 6.03 10.50 -14.25
CA TYR A 151 7.37 10.97 -14.57
C TYR A 151 8.24 10.86 -13.32
N TYR A 152 9.42 10.28 -13.45
CA TYR A 152 10.38 10.07 -12.35
C TYR A 152 11.69 10.80 -12.63
N ASN A 153 12.16 11.59 -11.67
CA ASN A 153 13.43 12.32 -11.77
C ASN A 153 14.57 11.43 -11.29
N THR A 154 15.46 11.06 -12.20
CA THR A 154 16.59 10.16 -11.90
C THR A 154 17.67 10.79 -11.00
N LYS A 155 17.63 12.10 -10.75
CA LYS A 155 18.54 12.79 -9.83
C LYS A 155 17.96 13.11 -8.45
N THR A 156 16.72 13.59 -8.38
CA THR A 156 16.09 13.91 -7.08
C THR A 156 15.40 12.71 -6.45
N GLY A 157 15.08 11.67 -7.24
CA GLY A 157 14.31 10.51 -6.80
C GLY A 157 12.81 10.79 -6.65
N GLU A 158 12.34 11.95 -7.09
CA GLU A 158 10.95 12.36 -7.00
C GLU A 158 10.10 11.81 -8.16
N SER A 159 8.83 11.52 -7.90
CA SER A 159 7.84 11.16 -8.90
C SER A 159 6.71 12.20 -8.96
N GLN A 160 6.24 12.51 -10.16
CA GLN A 160 5.10 13.39 -10.39
C GLN A 160 4.20 12.86 -11.53
N TRP A 161 2.92 13.20 -11.47
CA TRP A 161 1.91 12.79 -12.44
C TRP A 161 1.77 13.79 -13.62
N GLU A 162 2.12 15.05 -13.39
CA GLU A 162 2.11 16.09 -14.43
C GLU A 162 3.35 15.99 -15.32
N LYS A 163 3.22 16.25 -16.62
CA LYS A 163 4.37 16.22 -17.55
C LYS A 163 5.33 17.41 -17.28
N PRO A 164 6.63 17.19 -16.98
CA PRO A 164 7.58 18.27 -16.76
C PRO A 164 7.68 19.21 -17.97
N LYS A 165 7.74 20.53 -17.71
CA LYS A 165 7.81 21.56 -18.77
C LYS A 165 9.10 21.42 -19.57
N GLY A 166 8.98 20.96 -20.82
CA GLY A 166 10.11 20.71 -21.72
C GLY A 166 10.65 19.27 -21.69
N PHE A 167 9.94 18.33 -21.06
CA PHE A 167 10.22 16.89 -21.22
C PHE A 167 10.01 16.47 -22.69
N GLN A 168 11.10 16.37 -23.44
CA GLN A 168 11.14 15.78 -24.77
C GLN A 168 11.15 14.26 -24.64
N GLY A 169 10.02 13.71 -24.19
CA GLY A 169 9.80 12.26 -24.17
C GLY A 169 10.02 11.67 -25.55
N ASN A 170 10.74 10.55 -25.63
CA ASN A 170 11.03 9.89 -26.89
C ASN A 170 9.72 9.30 -27.44
N SER A 171 9.10 9.96 -28.43
CA SER A 171 7.87 9.51 -29.11
C SER A 171 8.12 8.28 -29.98
N GLN A 172 8.35 7.16 -29.30
CA GLN A 172 8.57 5.82 -29.85
C GLN A 172 7.57 4.80 -29.30
N ASN A 173 6.41 5.26 -28.82
CA ASN A 173 5.18 4.50 -29.01
C ASN A 173 4.00 5.46 -29.24
N SER A 174 3.63 5.62 -30.50
CA SER A 174 2.44 6.38 -30.92
C SER A 174 1.69 5.66 -32.05
N GLN A 175 1.87 4.33 -32.18
CA GLN A 175 1.18 3.56 -33.21
C GLN A 175 1.05 2.04 -32.91
N THR A 176 0.59 1.68 -31.71
CA THR A 176 -0.10 0.39 -31.50
C THR A 176 -1.46 0.64 -30.86
N GLY A 177 -2.50 0.71 -31.70
CA GLY A 177 -3.86 0.42 -31.25
C GLY A 177 -3.96 -1.07 -30.96
N ALA A 178 -3.52 -1.48 -29.77
CA ALA A 178 -3.65 -2.85 -29.31
C ALA A 178 -5.10 -3.07 -28.87
N GLU A 179 -5.86 -3.78 -29.70
CA GLU A 179 -7.22 -4.20 -29.40
C GLU A 179 -7.16 -5.32 -28.37
N TRP A 180 -7.15 -4.94 -27.08
CA TRP A 180 -7.22 -5.85 -25.95
C TRP A 180 -8.62 -6.45 -25.89
N VAL A 181 -8.75 -7.69 -26.37
CA VAL A 181 -10.04 -8.39 -26.41
C VAL A 181 -10.32 -8.97 -25.03
N GLU A 182 -11.49 -8.65 -24.50
CA GLU A 182 -12.03 -9.24 -23.26
C GLU A 182 -12.52 -10.67 -23.55
N GLY A 183 -11.90 -11.66 -22.91
CA GLY A 183 -12.29 -13.06 -22.96
C GLY A 183 -12.67 -13.57 -21.56
N VAL A 184 -13.54 -14.58 -21.49
CA VAL A 184 -13.97 -15.19 -20.22
C VAL A 184 -13.64 -16.68 -20.28
N THR A 185 -12.99 -17.22 -19.25
CA THR A 185 -12.73 -18.67 -19.13
C THR A 185 -13.99 -19.44 -18.75
N GLU A 186 -13.99 -20.78 -18.90
CA GLU A 186 -15.09 -21.62 -18.40
C GLU A 186 -15.28 -21.52 -16.87
N ASP A 187 -14.22 -21.18 -16.13
CA ASP A 187 -14.27 -20.83 -14.70
C ASP A 187 -14.89 -19.44 -14.42
N GLY A 188 -15.45 -18.77 -15.42
CA GLY A 188 -16.10 -17.46 -15.30
C GLY A 188 -15.17 -16.27 -15.07
N HIS A 189 -13.86 -16.44 -15.26
CA HIS A 189 -12.87 -15.38 -15.01
C HIS A 189 -12.56 -14.60 -16.29
N THR A 190 -12.83 -13.29 -16.26
CA THR A 190 -12.46 -12.35 -17.32
C THR A 190 -10.94 -12.14 -17.37
N TYR A 191 -10.36 -12.26 -18.56
CA TYR A 191 -8.98 -11.88 -18.86
C TYR A 191 -8.91 -11.10 -20.18
N TYR A 192 -7.90 -10.24 -20.32
CA TYR A 192 -7.68 -9.44 -21.52
C TYR A 192 -6.45 -9.96 -22.25
N TYR A 193 -6.56 -10.24 -23.54
CA TYR A 193 -5.44 -10.70 -24.35
C TYR A 193 -5.22 -9.79 -25.58
N ASN A 194 -3.97 -9.69 -26.01
CA ASN A 194 -3.58 -8.87 -27.15
C ASN A 194 -3.49 -9.75 -28.40
N THR A 195 -4.39 -9.53 -29.36
CA THR A 195 -4.51 -10.31 -30.59
C THR A 195 -3.30 -10.19 -31.53
N GLN A 196 -2.38 -9.24 -31.30
CA GLN A 196 -1.15 -9.08 -32.09
C GLN A 196 0.00 -9.97 -31.62
N THR A 197 -0.09 -10.58 -30.43
CA THR A 197 0.97 -11.42 -29.85
C THR A 197 0.33 -12.66 -29.19
N GLY A 198 -0.03 -13.64 -30.02
CA GLY A 198 -0.42 -14.99 -29.58
C GLY A 198 0.77 -15.86 -29.19
#